data_AF-A0A1G2HNA2-F1
#
_entry.id   AF-A0A1G2HNA2-F1
#
_cell.length_a   1.000
_cell.length_b   1.000
_cell.length_c   1.000
_cell.angle_alpha   90.00
_cell.angle_beta   90.00
_cell.angle_gamma   90.00
#
_symmetry.space_group_name_H-M   'P 1'
#
loop_
_entity.id
_entity.type
_entity.pdbx_description
1 polymer ?
#
loop_
_entity_poly.entity_id
_entity_poly.type
_entity_poly.pdbx_seq_one_letter_code
_entity_poly.pdbx_strand_id
1 'polypeptide(L)' 'MKLSIYSLKKVLFQGQAQMLNCQTVMGEITILDNHETFIGVLKPGVAKVVDSAQKEHFFEITSGFLEVREGNEVRCIVEV' A
#
# COMPACT_ATOMS: atom_id res chain seq x y z
N MET A 1 -8.48 -6.20 -4.17
CA MET A 1 -8.51 -5.62 -2.81
C MET A 1 -8.83 -4.13 -2.86
N LYS A 2 -9.58 -3.61 -1.89
CA LYS A 2 -9.83 -2.17 -1.77
C LYS A 2 -8.59 -1.52 -1.14
N LEU A 3 -7.85 -0.72 -1.90
CA LEU A 3 -6.62 -0.09 -1.45
C LEU A 3 -6.82 1.42 -1.29
N SER A 4 -6.30 1.98 -0.20
CA SER A 4 -6.20 3.42 0.00
C SER A 4 -4.82 3.81 0.53
N ILE A 5 -4.18 4.78 -0.11
CA ILE A 5 -2.89 5.34 0.28
C ILE A 5 -3.10 6.83 0.56
N TYR A 6 -2.85 7.23 1.80
CA TYR A 6 -3.06 8.57 2.31
C TYR A 6 -1.74 9.21 2.74
N SER A 7 -1.55 10.48 2.42
CA SER A 7 -0.59 11.33 3.13
C SER A 7 -1.32 12.39 3.94
N LEU A 8 -0.61 13.09 4.81
CA LEU A 8 -1.18 14.21 5.58
C LEU A 8 -1.65 15.37 4.70
N LYS A 9 -1.19 15.45 3.44
CA LYS A 9 -1.51 16.55 2.51
C LYS A 9 -2.62 16.19 1.53
N LYS A 10 -2.71 14.92 1.11
CA LYS A 10 -3.65 14.48 0.08
C LYS A 10 -3.86 12.96 0.07
N VAL A 11 -4.92 12.54 -0.58
CA VAL A 11 -5.10 11.15 -1.00
C VAL A 11 -4.19 10.88 -2.20
N LEU A 12 -3.33 9.87 -2.09
CA LEU A 12 -2.39 9.49 -3.16
C LEU A 12 -3.00 8.44 -4.09
N PHE A 13 -3.72 7.49 -3.51
CA PHE A 13 -4.42 6.44 -4.24
C PHE A 13 -5.67 6.04 -3.47
N GLN A 14 -6.77 5.80 -4.17
CA GLN A 14 -7.96 5.19 -3.60
C GLN A 14 -8.73 4.45 -4.69
N GLY A 15 -8.93 3.16 -4.52
CA GLY A 15 -9.62 2.35 -5.52
C GLY A 15 -9.43 0.85 -5.34
N GLN A 16 -9.75 0.09 -6.39
CA GLN A 16 -9.46 -1.34 -6.44
C GLN A 16 -8.05 -1.56 -6.97
N ALA A 17 -7.28 -2.34 -6.23
CA ALA A 17 -5.93 -2.78 -6.61
C ALA A 17 -5.88 -4.31 -6.69
N GLN A 18 -5.05 -4.81 -7.58
CA GLN A 18 -4.70 -6.23 -7.65
C GLN A 18 -3.43 -6.54 -6.88
N MET A 19 -2.54 -5.55 -6.76
CA MET A 19 -1.25 -5.71 -6.10
C MET A 19 -0.77 -4.39 -5.49
N LEU A 20 -0.18 -4.48 -4.30
CA LEU A 20 0.65 -3.45 -3.67
C LEU A 20 1.99 -4.08 -3.29
N ASN A 21 3.09 -3.60 -3.86
CA ASN A 21 4.44 -3.92 -3.42
C ASN A 21 5.04 -2.71 -2.68
N CYS A 22 5.71 -2.94 -1.55
CA CYS A 22 6.33 -1.88 -0.77
C CYS A 22 7.45 -2.40 0.15
N GLN A 23 8.22 -1.46 0.69
CA GLN A 23 9.33 -1.73 1.60
C GLN A 23 8.88 -1.56 3.06
N THR A 24 8.95 -2.63 3.84
CA THR A 24 8.75 -2.61 5.30
C THR A 24 10.07 -2.72 6.04
N VAL A 25 10.05 -2.43 7.35
CA VAL A 25 11.21 -2.64 8.23
C VAL A 25 11.69 -4.10 8.28
N MET A 26 10.79 -5.06 8.04
CA MET A 26 11.10 -6.50 8.02
C MET A 26 11.59 -7.00 6.66
N GLY A 27 11.49 -6.16 5.62
CA GLY A 27 11.82 -6.54 4.24
C GLY A 27 10.80 -6.03 3.23
N GLU A 28 10.98 -6.43 1.98
CA GLU A 28 10.02 -6.16 0.91
C GLU A 28 8.81 -7.09 1.04
N ILE A 29 7.61 -6.55 0.83
CA ILE A 29 6.37 -7.31 0.86
C ILE A 29 5.51 -6.98 -0.36
N THR A 30 4.83 -7.99 -0.88
CA THR A 30 3.80 -7.84 -1.90
C THR A 30 2.47 -8.32 -1.35
N ILE A 31 1.49 -7.43 -1.28
CA ILE A 31 0.12 -7.72 -0.89
C ILE A 31 -0.68 -7.95 -2.16
N LEU A 32 -1.32 -9.12 -2.21
CA LEU A 32 -2.24 -9.54 -3.28
C LEU A 32 -3.66 -9.59 -2.74
N ASP A 33 -4.59 -9.97 -3.61
CA ASP A 33 -6.00 -10.13 -3.25
C ASP A 33 -6.20 -11.17 -2.13
N ASN A 34 -7.01 -10.82 -1.13
CA ASN A 34 -7.31 -11.67 0.05
C ASN A 34 -6.10 -12.09 0.88
N HIS A 35 -5.05 -11.25 0.92
CA HIS A 35 -3.94 -11.43 1.84
C HIS A 35 -4.40 -11.46 3.30
N GLU A 36 -3.72 -12.25 4.14
CA GLU A 36 -3.97 -12.31 5.58
C GLU A 36 -3.81 -10.93 6.25
N THR A 37 -4.55 -10.72 7.33
CA THR A 37 -4.44 -9.49 8.14
C THR A 37 -3.01 -9.25 8.59
N PHE A 38 -2.55 -8.03 8.43
CA PHE A 38 -1.16 -7.67 8.67
C PHE A 38 -1.04 -6.20 9.03
N ILE A 39 -0.12 -5.87 9.93
CA ILE A 39 0.27 -4.48 10.19
C ILE A 39 1.79 -4.37 10.11
N GLY A 40 2.27 -3.37 9.38
CA GLY A 40 3.69 -3.17 9.14
C GLY A 40 4.08 -1.71 9.13
N VAL A 41 5.32 -1.45 9.55
CA VAL A 41 5.95 -0.14 9.44
C VAL A 41 6.69 -0.06 8.11
N LEU A 42 6.42 0.99 7.34
CA LEU A 42 7.04 1.26 6.05
C LEU A 42 8.35 2.02 6.25
N LYS A 43 9.37 1.64 5.47
CA LYS A 43 10.68 2.31 5.42
C LYS A 43 10.85 3.05 4.08
N PRO A 44 11.87 3.90 3.92
CA PRO A 44 12.14 4.57 2.66
C PRO A 44 12.19 3.61 1.47
N GLY A 45 11.45 3.92 0.41
CA GLY A 45 11.38 3.09 -0.80
C GLY A 45 10.25 3.51 -1.73
N VAL A 46 10.10 2.78 -2.84
CA VAL A 46 9.01 2.99 -3.79
C VAL A 46 7.91 1.97 -3.54
N ALA A 47 6.69 2.43 -3.32
CA ALA A 47 5.51 1.57 -3.38
C ALA A 47 4.99 1.50 -4.82
N LYS A 48 4.76 0.28 -5.30
CA LYS A 48 4.17 -0.01 -6.60
C LYS A 48 2.76 -0.54 -6.41
N VAL A 49 1.80 0.06 -7.10
CA VAL A 49 0.41 -0.39 -7.14
C VAL A 49 0.06 -0.79 -8.56
N VAL A 50 -0.56 -1.96 -8.72
CA VAL A 50 -1.22 -2.35 -9.98
C VAL A 50 -2.72 -2.29 -9.74
N ASP A 51 -3.40 -1.38 -10.45
CA ASP A 51 -4.84 -1.21 -10.31
C ASP A 51 -5.64 -2.25 -11.12
N SER A 52 -6.97 -2.21 -10.98
CA SER A 52 -7.86 -3.13 -11.69
C SER A 52 -7.80 -3.01 -13.22
N ALA A 53 -7.28 -1.91 -13.76
CA ALA A 53 -7.10 -1.67 -15.19
C ALA A 53 -5.69 -2.03 -15.69
N GLN A 54 -4.90 -2.75 -14.88
CA GLN A 54 -3.48 -3.10 -15.15
C GLN A 54 -2.57 -1.88 -15.27
N LYS A 55 -2.98 -0.72 -14.76
CA LYS A 55 -2.12 0.46 -14.74
C LYS A 55 -1.25 0.44 -13.50
N GLU A 56 0.04 0.70 -13.71
CA GLU A 56 1.03 0.80 -12.65
C GLU A 56 1.09 2.24 -12.10
N HIS A 57 1.12 2.36 -10.78
CA HIS A 57 1.30 3.61 -10.06
C HIS A 57 2.47 3.46 -9.10
N PHE A 58 3.32 4.49 -9.02
CA PHE A 58 4.51 4.50 -8.17
C PHE A 58 4.45 5.66 -7.20
N PHE A 59 4.76 5.39 -5.94
CA PHE A 59 4.78 6.38 -4.87
C PHE A 59 6.10 6.27 -4.11
N GLU A 60 6.86 7.36 -4.05
CA GLU A 60 8.01 7.45 -3.15
C GLU A 60 7.51 7.62 -1.72
N ILE A 61 7.92 6.73 -0.84
CA ILE A 61 7.54 6.71 0.58
C ILE A 61 8.80 6.98 1.38
N THR A 62 8.73 7.94 2.29
CA THR A 62 9.80 8.23 3.27
C THR A 62 9.59 7.41 4.54
N SER A 63 8.36 7.33 5.03
CA SER A 63 7.97 6.50 6.18
C SER A 63 6.46 6.29 6.21
N GLY A 64 5.96 5.41 7.08
CA GLY A 64 4.52 5.25 7.26
C GLY A 64 4.12 3.93 7.89
N PHE A 65 2.82 3.64 7.81
CA PHE A 65 2.22 2.40 8.26
C PHE A 65 1.37 1.79 7.16
N LEU A 66 1.37 0.46 7.11
CA LEU A 66 0.57 -0.37 6.24
C LEU A 66 -0.31 -1.26 7.13
N GLU A 67 -1.61 -1.30 6.85
CA GLU A 67 -2.59 -2.15 7.53
C GLU A 67 -3.40 -2.92 6.48
N VAL A 68 -3.34 -4.24 6.52
CA VAL A 68 -4.23 -5.17 5.82
C VAL A 68 -5.29 -5.61 6.81
N ARG A 69 -6.55 -5.30 6.49
CA ARG A 69 -7.70 -5.47 7.36
C ARG A 69 -8.58 -6.61 6.87
N GLU A 70 -9.46 -7.08 7.74
CA GLU A 70 -10.55 -7.96 7.34
C GLU A 70 -11.41 -7.31 6.22
N GLY A 71 -12.02 -8.16 5.38
CA GLY A 71 -12.83 -7.68 4.26
C GLY A 71 -12.03 -7.22 3.05
N ASN A 72 -10.78 -7.71 2.89
CA ASN A 72 -9.93 -7.46 1.72
C ASN A 72 -9.68 -5.95 1.47
N GLU A 73 -9.41 -5.23 2.56
CA GLU A 73 -9.12 -3.80 2.58
C GLU A 73 -7.68 -3.56 3.03
N VAL A 74 -6.97 -2.68 2.32
CA VAL A 74 -5.60 -2.27 2.65
C VAL A 74 -5.55 -0.75 2.79
N ARG A 75 -4.93 -0.27 3.86
CA ARG A 75 -4.72 1.16 4.13
C ARG A 75 -3.25 1.45 4.39
N CYS A 76 -2.74 2.46 3.73
CA CYS A 76 -1.42 3.02 3.97
C CYS A 76 -1.55 4.46 4.42
N ILE A 77 -0.88 4.83 5.51
CA ILE A 77 -0.68 6.23 5.91
C ILE A 77 0.81 6.49 5.78
N VAL A 78 1.17 7.42 4.90
CA VAL A 78 2.56 7.61 4.45
C VAL A 78 2.99 9.07 4.51
N GLU A 79 4.27 9.27 4.84
CA GLU A 79 5.02 10.48 4.56
C GLU A 79 5.63 10.33 3.16
N VAL A 80 5.39 11.30 2.28
CA VAL A 80 5.92 11.37 0.91
C VAL A 80 6.73 12.63 0.70
#